data_AF-A0A846Z4U1-F1
#
_entry.id   AF-A0A846Z4U1-F1
#
_cell.length_a   1.000
_cell.length_b   1.000
_cell.length_c   1.000
_cell.angle_alpha   90.00
_cell.angle_beta   90.00
_cell.angle_gamma   90.00
#
_symmetry.space_group_name_H-M   'P 1'
#
loop_
_entity.id
_entity.type
_entity.pdbx_description
1 polymer ?
#
loop_
_entity_poly.entity_id
_entity_poly.type
_entity_poly.pdbx_seq_one_letter_code
_entity_poly.pdbx_strand_id
1 'polypeptide(L)'
;MSFEAVFVACYALVIVLSALGLHRLGRRDSSAWTSRALAGHRRQAPAPPETTPADWPHSEVGRLHTLVALIMAAASLTLALVELFRHHNAAELAVLGLTAVVAAAALLDLTAKFTRDRTGRD
;
A
#
# COMPACT_ATOMS: atom_id res chain seq x y z
N MET A 1 -0.84 18.77 -23.77
CA MET A 1 -1.36 17.70 -22.90
C MET A 1 -2.82 17.98 -22.62
N SER A 2 -3.68 16.99 -22.84
CA SER A 2 -5.08 17.03 -22.45
C SER A 2 -5.23 17.08 -20.93
N PHE A 3 -6.28 17.74 -20.45
CA PHE A 3 -6.63 17.77 -19.03
C PHE A 3 -6.92 16.34 -18.50
N GLU A 4 -7.56 15.51 -19.33
CA GLU A 4 -7.85 14.10 -19.04
C GLU A 4 -6.58 13.32 -18.69
N ALA A 5 -5.53 13.39 -19.54
CA ALA A 5 -4.28 12.69 -19.30
C ALA A 5 -3.55 13.16 -18.02
N VAL A 6 -3.55 14.48 -17.76
CA VAL A 6 -2.95 15.04 -16.54
C VAL A 6 -3.74 14.56 -15.31
N PHE A 7 -5.06 14.62 -15.36
CA PHE A 7 -5.93 14.18 -14.28
C PHE A 7 -5.73 12.70 -13.96
N VAL A 8 -5.74 11.84 -14.99
CA VAL A 8 -5.53 10.39 -14.83
C VAL A 8 -4.14 10.11 -14.25
N ALA A 9 -3.10 10.77 -14.73
CA ALA A 9 -1.74 10.59 -14.20
C ALA A 9 -1.67 10.97 -12.71
N CYS A 10 -2.19 12.14 -12.33
CA CYS A 10 -2.22 12.58 -10.93
C CYS A 10 -3.05 11.63 -10.06
N TYR A 11 -4.22 11.21 -10.52
CA TYR A 11 -5.10 10.30 -9.79
C TYR A 11 -4.45 8.92 -9.58
N ALA A 12 -3.82 8.36 -10.62
CA ALA A 12 -3.05 7.13 -10.52
C ALA A 12 -1.92 7.24 -9.48
N LEU A 13 -1.16 8.35 -9.49
CA LEU A 13 -0.13 8.58 -8.47
C LEU A 13 -0.69 8.64 -7.05
N VAL A 14 -1.85 9.28 -6.85
CA VAL A 14 -2.53 9.28 -5.54
C VAL A 14 -2.90 7.86 -5.11
N ILE A 15 -3.41 7.03 -6.03
CA ILE A 15 -3.71 5.62 -5.75
C ILE A 15 -2.44 4.87 -5.35
N VAL A 16 -1.33 5.02 -6.09
CA VAL A 16 -0.04 4.38 -5.75
C VAL A 16 0.44 4.80 -4.37
N LEU A 17 0.44 6.10 -4.07
CA LEU A 17 0.85 6.62 -2.76
C LEU A 17 -0.04 6.07 -1.65
N SER A 18 -1.34 5.98 -1.90
CA SER A 18 -2.31 5.40 -0.95
C SER A 18 -2.05 3.92 -0.73
N ALA A 19 -1.76 3.15 -1.78
CA ALA A 19 -1.41 1.74 -1.69
C ALA A 19 -0.14 1.52 -0.83
N LEU A 20 0.92 2.29 -1.09
CA LEU A 20 2.15 2.25 -0.30
C LEU A 20 1.91 2.65 1.16
N GLY A 21 1.08 3.68 1.38
CA GLY A 21 0.66 4.11 2.71
C GLY A 21 -0.11 3.03 3.47
N LEU A 22 -1.04 2.36 2.79
CA LEU A 22 -1.85 1.29 3.37
C LEU A 22 -1.01 0.07 3.75
N HIS A 23 -0.10 -0.35 2.88
CA HIS A 23 0.86 -1.41 3.20
C HIS A 23 1.71 -1.03 4.43
N ARG A 24 2.24 0.21 4.49
CA ARG A 24 3.00 0.69 5.65
C ARG A 24 2.15 0.73 6.92
N LEU A 25 0.88 1.13 6.81
CA LEU A 25 -0.04 1.17 7.95
C LEU A 25 -0.29 -0.23 8.50
N GLY A 26 -0.46 -1.23 7.62
CA GLY A 26 -0.64 -2.63 8.02
C GLY A 26 0.58 -3.25 8.72
N ARG A 27 1.77 -2.65 8.60
CA ARG A 27 2.99 -3.09 9.30
C ARG A 27 3.25 -2.39 10.62
N ARG A 28 2.42 -1.42 11.03
CA ARG A 28 2.56 -0.78 12.34
C ARG A 28 1.98 -1.68 13.42
N ASP A 29 2.67 -1.74 14.56
CA ASP A 29 2.16 -2.42 15.76
C ASP A 29 0.83 -1.79 16.17
N SER A 30 -0.25 -2.55 15.98
CA SER A 30 -1.61 -2.16 16.37
C SER A 30 -1.93 -2.51 17.83
N SER A 31 -0.92 -2.87 18.63
CA SER A 31 -1.14 -3.25 20.01
C SER A 31 -1.79 -2.11 20.80
N ALA A 32 -2.83 -2.42 21.57
CA ALA A 32 -3.48 -1.42 22.41
C ALA A 32 -2.49 -0.76 23.39
N TRP A 33 -1.44 -1.51 23.75
CA TRP A 33 -0.37 -1.09 24.64
C TRP A 33 0.63 -0.10 24.03
N THR A 34 0.69 0.12 22.72
CA THR A 34 1.48 1.22 22.13
C THR A 34 0.72 2.55 22.12
N SER A 35 -0.62 2.52 22.26
CA SER A 35 -1.47 3.72 22.19
C SER A 35 -1.17 4.74 23.30
N ARG A 36 -0.85 5.99 22.92
CA ARG A 36 -0.64 7.11 23.87
C ARG A 36 -1.85 7.37 24.76
N ALA A 37 -3.06 7.08 24.30
CA ALA A 37 -4.28 7.25 25.08
C ALA A 37 -4.30 6.36 26.34
N LEU A 38 -3.67 5.19 26.29
CA LEU A 38 -3.58 4.24 27.39
C LEU A 38 -2.31 4.42 28.25
N ALA A 39 -1.52 5.48 28.03
CA ALA A 39 -0.26 5.70 28.74
C ALA A 39 -0.45 5.96 30.25
N GLY A 40 -1.59 6.52 30.67
CA GLY A 40 -1.93 6.69 32.09
C GLY A 40 -2.26 5.35 32.76
N HIS A 41 -3.13 4.56 32.12
CA HIS A 41 -3.56 3.25 32.62
C HIS A 41 -2.39 2.25 32.69
N ARG A 42 -1.44 2.33 31.75
CA ARG A 42 -0.19 1.53 31.75
C ARG A 42 0.67 1.68 32.98
N ARG A 43 0.67 2.84 33.64
CA ARG A 43 1.48 3.05 34.86
C ARG A 43 0.91 2.33 36.08
N GLN A 44 -0.37 1.96 36.02
CA GLN A 44 -1.12 1.36 37.12
C GLN A 44 -1.36 -0.14 36.91
N ALA A 45 -1.27 -0.62 35.67
CA ALA A 45 -1.42 -2.04 35.34
C ALA A 45 -0.11 -2.82 35.57
N PRO A 46 -0.18 -4.11 35.93
CA PRO A 46 0.96 -5.02 35.85
C PRO A 46 1.57 -5.01 34.43
N ALA A 47 2.85 -5.39 34.31
CA ALA A 47 3.53 -5.41 33.02
C ALA A 47 2.68 -6.15 31.96
N PRO A 48 2.45 -5.55 30.78
CA PRO A 48 1.60 -6.16 29.77
C PRO A 48 2.21 -7.48 29.29
N PRO A 49 1.39 -8.47 28.93
CA PRO A 49 1.90 -9.70 28.31
C PRO A 49 2.64 -9.34 27.02
N GLU A 50 3.71 -10.07 26.72
CA GLU A 50 4.42 -9.92 25.45
C GLU A 50 3.45 -10.17 24.30
N THR A 51 3.13 -9.13 23.53
CA THR A 51 2.29 -9.27 22.34
C THR A 51 3.19 -9.60 21.16
N THR A 52 2.98 -10.77 20.56
CA THR A 52 3.70 -11.18 19.36
C THR A 52 2.88 -10.81 18.11
N PRO A 53 3.52 -10.60 16.95
CA PRO A 53 2.82 -10.46 15.68
C PRO A 53 1.93 -11.66 15.31
N ALA A 54 2.06 -12.80 16.01
CA ALA A 54 1.21 -13.97 15.81
C ALA A 54 -0.12 -13.90 16.57
N ASP A 55 -0.25 -12.98 17.53
CA ASP A 55 -1.43 -12.91 18.38
C ASP A 55 -2.64 -12.36 17.61
N TRP A 56 -3.73 -13.11 17.60
CA TRP A 56 -4.99 -12.66 17.01
C TRP A 56 -5.50 -11.39 17.74
N PRO A 57 -6.03 -10.36 17.03
CA PRO A 57 -6.24 -10.23 15.59
C PRO A 57 -5.05 -9.65 14.79
N HIS A 58 -3.88 -9.46 15.41
CA HIS A 58 -2.73 -8.76 14.84
C HIS A 58 -2.04 -9.53 13.72
N SER A 59 -2.20 -10.86 13.68
CA SER A 59 -1.53 -11.75 12.72
C SER A 59 -2.00 -11.65 11.26
N GLU A 60 -3.21 -11.15 11.03
CA GLU A 60 -3.85 -11.13 9.71
C GLU A 60 -4.06 -9.72 9.15
N VAL A 61 -4.06 -8.70 10.02
CA VAL A 61 -4.33 -7.30 9.64
C VAL A 61 -3.33 -6.78 8.62
N GLY A 62 -2.03 -7.02 8.81
CA GLY A 62 -1.00 -6.58 7.86
C GLY A 62 -1.13 -7.23 6.49
N ARG A 63 -1.55 -8.50 6.45
CA ARG A 63 -1.76 -9.25 5.21
C ARG A 63 -2.96 -8.72 4.44
N LEU A 64 -4.07 -8.40 5.14
CA LEU A 64 -5.24 -7.76 4.55
C LEU A 64 -4.90 -6.40 3.93
N HIS A 65 -4.21 -5.53 4.68
CA HIS A 65 -3.80 -4.21 4.18
C HIS A 65 -2.91 -4.31 2.94
N THR A 66 -2.00 -5.29 2.92
CA THR A 66 -1.13 -5.54 1.75
C THR A 66 -1.93 -6.04 0.55
N LEU A 67 -2.94 -6.89 0.76
CA LEU A 67 -3.81 -7.36 -0.32
C LEU A 67 -4.64 -6.22 -0.92
N VAL A 68 -5.20 -5.33 -0.09
CA VAL A 68 -5.90 -4.13 -0.57
C VAL A 68 -4.94 -3.21 -1.32
N ALA A 69 -3.72 -3.02 -0.81
CA ALA A 69 -2.69 -2.24 -1.49
C ALA A 69 -2.32 -2.81 -2.87
N LEU A 70 -2.24 -4.15 -3.01
CA LEU A 70 -2.01 -4.82 -4.29
C LEU A 70 -3.12 -4.54 -5.30
N ILE A 71 -4.39 -4.62 -4.89
CA ILE A 71 -5.54 -4.31 -5.75
C ILE A 71 -5.47 -2.85 -6.22
N MET A 72 -5.17 -1.92 -5.31
CA MET A 72 -5.01 -0.50 -5.65
C MET A 72 -3.88 -0.27 -6.65
N ALA A 73 -2.71 -0.89 -6.44
CA ALA A 73 -1.57 -0.79 -7.36
C ALA A 73 -1.92 -1.35 -8.75
N ALA A 74 -2.61 -2.50 -8.80
CA ALA A 74 -3.09 -3.08 -10.06
C ALA A 74 -4.08 -2.16 -10.78
N ALA A 75 -5.07 -1.59 -10.08
CA ALA A 75 -6.03 -0.66 -10.64
C ALA A 75 -5.35 0.61 -11.19
N SER A 76 -4.36 1.15 -10.47
CA SER A 76 -3.56 2.29 -10.95
C SER A 76 -2.80 1.97 -12.23
N LEU A 77 -2.21 0.78 -12.33
CA LEU A 77 -1.50 0.36 -13.54
C LEU A 77 -2.49 0.20 -14.71
N THR A 78 -3.65 -0.43 -14.47
CA THR A 78 -4.69 -0.58 -15.51
C THR A 78 -5.16 0.77 -16.03
N LEU A 79 -5.44 1.74 -15.15
CA LEU A 79 -5.83 3.10 -15.56
C LEU A 79 -4.77 3.77 -16.43
N ALA A 80 -3.49 3.71 -16.01
CA ALA A 80 -2.40 4.32 -16.78
C ALA A 80 -2.22 3.66 -18.15
N LEU A 81 -2.34 2.33 -18.25
CA LEU A 81 -2.21 1.60 -19.51
C LEU A 81 -3.37 1.91 -20.47
N VAL A 82 -4.61 1.91 -19.99
CA VAL A 82 -5.78 2.24 -20.82
C VAL A 82 -5.63 3.64 -21.42
N GLU A 83 -5.18 4.59 -20.62
CA GLU A 83 -4.99 5.97 -21.08
C GLU A 83 -3.81 6.10 -22.06
N LEU A 84 -2.73 5.34 -21.84
CA LEU A 84 -1.60 5.26 -22.77
C LEU A 84 -2.02 4.75 -24.16
N PHE A 85 -2.95 3.80 -24.23
CA PHE A 85 -3.49 3.30 -25.51
C PHE A 85 -4.42 4.30 -26.21
N ARG A 86 -5.03 5.22 -25.47
CA ARG A 86 -5.94 6.24 -26.04
C ARG A 86 -5.17 7.41 -26.64
N HIS A 87 -4.04 7.80 -26.06
CA HIS A 87 -3.27 8.97 -26.48
C HIS A 87 -2.10 8.64 -27.40
N HIS A 88 -1.86 9.49 -28.39
CA HIS A 88 -0.80 9.31 -29.40
C HIS A 88 0.22 10.45 -29.39
N ASN A 89 0.08 11.42 -28.48
CA ASN A 89 1.00 12.54 -28.34
C ASN A 89 2.23 12.14 -27.51
N ALA A 90 3.43 12.45 -28.01
CA ALA A 90 4.70 12.13 -27.33
C ALA A 90 4.78 12.63 -25.88
N ALA A 91 4.28 13.83 -25.58
CA ALA A 91 4.32 14.37 -24.21
C ALA A 91 3.39 13.59 -23.27
N GLU A 92 2.21 13.20 -23.75
CA GLU A 92 1.24 12.41 -22.98
C GLU A 92 1.75 10.99 -22.77
N LEU A 93 2.33 10.39 -23.81
CA LEU A 93 3.00 9.09 -23.74
C LEU A 93 4.13 9.08 -22.71
N ALA A 94 4.94 10.14 -22.65
CA ALA A 94 6.02 10.24 -21.67
C ALA A 94 5.49 10.28 -20.23
N VAL A 95 4.47 11.12 -19.95
CA VAL A 95 3.91 11.26 -18.59
C VAL A 95 3.13 10.02 -18.16
N LEU A 96 2.24 9.51 -19.01
CA LEU A 96 1.46 8.31 -18.73
C LEU A 96 2.35 7.06 -18.67
N GLY A 97 3.38 6.99 -19.54
CA GLY A 97 4.37 5.92 -19.54
C GLY A 97 5.17 5.89 -18.25
N LEU A 98 5.66 7.05 -17.79
CA LEU A 98 6.33 7.15 -16.48
C LEU A 98 5.39 6.74 -15.34
N THR A 99 4.13 7.18 -15.38
CA THR A 99 3.13 6.83 -14.37
C THR A 99 2.88 5.31 -14.34
N ALA A 100 2.78 4.68 -15.51
CA ALA A 100 2.63 3.23 -15.63
C ALA A 100 3.85 2.48 -15.07
N VAL A 101 5.08 2.96 -15.34
CA VAL A 101 6.31 2.39 -14.77
C VAL A 101 6.30 2.47 -13.25
N VAL A 102 5.92 3.62 -12.67
CA VAL A 102 5.83 3.78 -11.21
C VAL A 102 4.78 2.83 -10.61
N ALA A 103 3.60 2.72 -11.22
CA ALA A 103 2.55 1.81 -10.77
C ALA A 103 2.98 0.33 -10.86
N ALA A 104 3.64 -0.06 -11.95
CA ALA A 104 4.18 -1.40 -12.13
C ALA A 104 5.27 -1.72 -11.09
N ALA A 105 6.19 -0.79 -10.84
CA ALA A 105 7.22 -0.96 -9.81
C ALA A 105 6.61 -1.14 -8.42
N ALA A 106 5.59 -0.36 -8.06
CA ALA A 106 4.88 -0.51 -6.80
C ALA A 106 4.16 -1.87 -6.68
N LEU A 107 3.50 -2.31 -7.76
CA LEU A 107 2.83 -3.62 -7.81
C LEU A 107 3.83 -4.77 -7.63
N LEU A 108 4.96 -4.73 -8.33
CA LEU A 108 6.01 -5.75 -8.23
C LEU A 108 6.63 -5.79 -6.83
N ASP A 109 6.96 -4.63 -6.25
CA ASP A 109 7.50 -4.53 -4.89
C ASP A 109 6.52 -5.09 -3.84
N LEU A 110 5.25 -4.70 -3.91
CA LEU A 110 4.22 -5.22 -3.00
C LEU A 110 4.02 -6.73 -3.18
N THR A 111 4.07 -7.23 -4.42
CA THR A 111 3.92 -8.67 -4.69
C THR A 111 5.09 -9.45 -4.10
N ALA A 112 6.31 -8.97 -4.29
CA ALA A 112 7.51 -9.58 -3.71
C ALA A 112 7.47 -9.59 -2.17
N LYS A 113 6.96 -8.53 -1.55
CA LYS A 113 6.78 -8.47 -0.09
C LYS A 113 5.71 -9.45 0.39
N PHE A 114 4.58 -9.50 -0.29
CA PHE A 114 3.47 -10.40 0.05
C PHE A 114 3.87 -11.88 -0.05
N THR A 115 4.65 -12.26 -1.05
CA THR A 115 5.12 -13.64 -1.21
C THR A 115 6.16 -14.03 -0.15
N ARG A 116 7.12 -13.14 0.19
CA ARG A 116 8.09 -13.40 1.26
C ARG A 116 7.43 -13.61 2.63
N ASP A 117 6.42 -12.80 2.96
CA ASP A 117 5.67 -12.94 4.20
C ASP A 117 4.89 -14.28 4.28
N ARG A 118 4.65 -14.94 3.13
CA ARG A 118 4.02 -16.27 3.06
C ARG A 118 5.03 -17.40 3.27
N THR A 119 6.26 -17.27 2.76
CA THR A 119 7.28 -18.33 2.81
C THR A 119 8.13 -18.32 4.08
N GLY A 120 8.22 -17.19 4.79
CA GLY A 120 8.96 -17.09 6.06
C GLY A 120 8.20 -17.61 7.28
N ARG A 121 7.21 -18.47 7.10
CA ARG A 121 6.29 -18.98 8.14
C ARG A 121 6.31 -20.51 8.20
N ASP A 122 7.49 -21.10 7.98
CA ASP A 122 7.85 -22.49 8.28
C ASP A 122 8.94 -22.49 9.36
#